data_AF-A0A7Y5UK96-F1
#
_entry.id   AF-A0A7Y5UK96-F1
#
_cell.length_a   1.000
_cell.length_b   1.000
_cell.length_c   1.000
_cell.angle_alpha   90.00
_cell.angle_beta   90.00
_cell.angle_gamma   90.00
#
_symmetry.space_group_name_H-M   'P 1'
#
loop_
_entity.id
_entity.type
_entity.pdbx_description
1 polymer ?
#
loop_
_entity_poly.entity_id
_entity_poly.type
_entity_poly.pdbx_seq_one_letter_code
_entity_poly.pdbx_strand_id
1 'polypeptide(L)'
;MTATAAPTRLALTMGDPAGIGPEIIVRVLADASQVPSSVLVVGDLAVMRRAVAMLGARLPVAQLETPDDTAPPGAMAVWQPKL
;
A
#
# COMPACT_ATOMS: atom_id res chain seq x y z
N MET A 1 -16.56 29.29 1.91
CA MET A 1 -16.37 27.83 2.05
C MET A 1 -15.04 27.48 1.42
N THR A 2 -13.98 27.38 2.22
CA THR A 2 -12.65 26.97 1.73
C THR A 2 -12.67 25.45 1.59
N ALA A 3 -12.58 24.96 0.35
CA ALA A 3 -12.41 23.53 0.09
C ALA A 3 -11.05 23.11 0.63
N THR A 4 -11.03 22.25 1.65
CA THR A 4 -9.81 21.54 2.05
C THR A 4 -9.42 20.64 0.89
N ALA A 5 -8.29 20.92 0.25
CA ALA A 5 -7.80 20.07 -0.83
C ALA A 5 -7.60 18.64 -0.27
N ALA A 6 -8.11 17.64 -1.00
CA ALA A 6 -7.89 16.25 -0.64
C ALA A 6 -6.36 15.99 -0.54
N PRO A 7 -5.90 15.21 0.44
CA PRO A 7 -4.48 14.96 0.62
C PRO A 7 -3.87 14.36 -0.65
N THR A 8 -2.78 14.95 -1.13
CA THR A 8 -2.05 14.44 -2.30
C THR A 8 -1.50 13.06 -2.00
N ARG A 9 -2.02 12.04 -2.69
CA ARG A 9 -1.52 10.66 -2.59
C ARG A 9 -0.57 10.31 -3.73
N LEU A 10 0.42 9.49 -3.40
CA LEU A 10 1.24 8.77 -4.37
C LEU A 10 0.65 7.37 -4.56
N ALA A 11 0.06 7.12 -5.72
CA ALA A 11 -0.38 5.79 -6.09
C ALA A 11 0.81 4.97 -6.63
N LEU A 12 1.11 3.85 -5.97
CA LEU A 12 2.08 2.86 -6.43
C LEU A 12 1.31 1.68 -7.01
N THR A 13 1.43 1.47 -8.31
CA THR A 13 0.84 0.28 -8.93
C THR A 13 1.66 -0.95 -8.56
N MET A 14 0.98 -2.04 -8.19
CA MET A 14 1.62 -3.31 -7.81
C MET A 14 2.46 -3.91 -8.96
N GLY A 15 2.04 -3.67 -10.21
CA GLY A 15 2.64 -4.30 -11.38
C GLY A 15 2.15 -5.73 -11.59
N ASP A 16 2.99 -6.57 -12.20
CA ASP A 16 2.72 -8.00 -12.43
C ASP A 16 2.81 -8.79 -11.11
N PRO A 17 1.74 -9.50 -10.68
CA PRO A 17 1.75 -10.39 -9.52
C PRO A 17 2.85 -11.47 -9.51
N ALA A 18 3.33 -11.88 -10.69
CA ALA A 18 4.35 -12.92 -10.84
C ALA A 18 5.78 -12.35 -10.89
N GLY A 19 5.93 -11.03 -11.04
CA GLY A 19 7.20 -10.34 -11.00
C GLY A 19 7.67 -10.04 -9.57
N ILE A 20 8.74 -9.23 -9.44
CA ILE A 20 9.32 -8.83 -8.15
C ILE A 20 8.77 -7.50 -7.61
N GLY A 21 7.84 -6.87 -8.33
CA GLY A 21 7.26 -5.56 -7.97
C GLY A 21 6.64 -5.54 -6.57
N PRO A 22 5.77 -6.52 -6.21
CA PRO A 22 5.20 -6.62 -4.87
C PRO A 22 6.26 -6.67 -3.76
N GLU A 23 7.33 -7.43 -3.94
CA GLU A 23 8.44 -7.55 -2.99
C GLU A 23 9.25 -6.26 -2.87
N ILE A 24 9.49 -5.56 -3.98
CA ILE A 24 10.18 -4.26 -3.96
C ILE A 24 9.36 -3.25 -3.13
N ILE A 25 8.05 -3.15 -3.37
CA ILE A 25 7.15 -2.25 -2.63
C ILE A 25 7.22 -2.57 -1.13
N VAL A 26 7.08 -3.85 -0.76
CA VAL A 26 7.14 -4.27 0.65
C VAL A 26 8.49 -3.95 1.26
N ARG A 27 9.61 -4.24 0.58
CA ARG A 27 10.96 -3.97 1.10
C ARG A 27 11.15 -2.49 1.40
N VAL A 28 10.82 -1.63 0.43
CA VAL A 28 10.97 -0.17 0.58
C VAL A 28 10.13 0.36 1.74
N LEU A 29 8.88 -0.10 1.87
CA LEU A 29 8.00 0.38 2.95
C LEU A 29 8.36 -0.22 4.32
N ALA A 30 8.89 -1.43 4.37
CA ALA A 30 9.36 -2.06 5.61
C ALA A 30 10.67 -1.46 6.13
N ASP A 31 11.55 -1.00 5.23
CA ASP A 31 12.83 -0.37 5.58
C ASP A 31 12.69 1.13 5.90
N ALA A 32 11.55 1.74 5.58
CA ALA A 32 11.26 3.13 5.94
C ALA A 32 11.13 3.29 7.46
N SER A 33 11.64 4.41 8.02
CA SER A 33 11.44 4.74 9.44
C SER A 33 9.97 4.86 9.84
N GLN A 34 9.13 5.23 8.87
CA GLN A 34 7.68 5.28 8.95
C GLN A 34 7.10 5.01 7.56
N VAL A 35 6.03 4.22 7.49
CA VAL A 35 5.23 4.07 6.27
C VAL A 35 4.52 5.41 5.98
N PRO A 36 4.75 6.06 4.82
CA PRO A 36 4.11 7.33 4.51
C PRO A 36 2.59 7.15 4.34
N SER A 37 1.79 7.93 5.05
CA SER A 37 0.32 7.89 4.95
C SER A 37 -0.20 8.38 3.58
N SER A 38 0.64 9.06 2.80
CA SER A 38 0.34 9.50 1.44
C SER A 38 0.56 8.41 0.39
N VAL A 39 1.18 7.28 0.72
CA VAL A 39 1.41 6.18 -0.22
C VAL A 39 0.23 5.23 -0.21
N LEU A 40 -0.30 4.96 -1.41
CA LEU A 40 -1.36 3.97 -1.64
C LEU A 40 -0.86 2.94 -2.64
N VAL A 41 -0.86 1.66 -2.27
CA VAL A 41 -0.62 0.58 -3.23
C VAL A 41 -1.93 0.25 -3.92
N VAL A 42 -1.93 0.28 -5.26
CA VAL A 42 -3.06 -0.13 -6.10
C VAL A 42 -2.74 -1.49 -6.68
N GLY A 43 -3.46 -2.53 -6.22
CA GLY A 43 -3.16 -3.90 -6.61
C GLY A 43 -3.95 -4.95 -5.84
N ASP A 44 -3.61 -6.22 -6.07
CA ASP A 44 -4.26 -7.34 -5.42
C ASP A 44 -3.80 -7.50 -3.97
N LEU A 45 -4.76 -7.59 -3.04
CA LEU A 45 -4.48 -7.68 -1.63
C LEU A 45 -3.76 -8.97 -1.25
N ALA A 46 -4.12 -10.10 -1.86
CA ALA A 46 -3.53 -11.39 -1.54
C ALA A 46 -2.06 -11.46 -1.99
N VAL A 47 -1.75 -10.86 -3.15
CA VAL A 47 -0.37 -10.73 -3.65
C VAL A 47 0.49 -9.90 -2.69
N MET A 48 0.01 -8.74 -2.24
CA MET A 48 0.76 -7.90 -1.30
C MET A 48 0.98 -8.60 0.06
N ARG A 49 -0.04 -9.29 0.58
CA ARG A 49 0.09 -10.10 1.81
C ARG A 49 1.10 -11.23 1.64
N ARG A 50 1.08 -11.91 0.49
CA ARG A 50 2.08 -12.94 0.16
C ARG A 50 3.48 -12.36 0.14
N ALA A 51 3.69 -11.20 -0.49
CA ALA A 51 5.00 -10.54 -0.55
C ALA A 51 5.53 -10.19 0.85
N VAL A 52 4.68 -9.68 1.76
CA VAL A 52 5.04 -9.45 3.17
C VAL A 52 5.51 -10.76 3.83
N ALA A 53 4.74 -11.83 3.67
CA ALA A 53 5.07 -13.13 4.26
C ALA A 53 6.38 -13.71 3.70
N MET A 54 6.59 -13.64 2.38
CA MET A 54 7.79 -14.13 1.71
C MET A 54 9.06 -13.43 2.18
N LEU A 55 8.97 -12.13 2.47
CA LEU A 55 10.11 -11.35 2.94
C LEU A 55 10.32 -11.39 4.46
N GLY A 56 9.43 -12.06 5.21
CA GLY A 56 9.45 -12.04 6.67
C GLY A 56 9.30 -10.63 7.26
N ALA A 57 8.68 -9.71 6.51
CA ALA A 57 8.59 -8.31 6.90
C ALA A 57 7.55 -8.12 8.01
N ARG A 58 7.86 -7.27 9.00
CA ARG A 58 6.90 -6.85 10.04
C ARG A 58 6.09 -5.64 9.58
N LEU A 59 5.45 -5.76 8.42
CA LEU A 59 4.68 -4.69 7.77
C LEU A 59 3.19 -5.08 7.70
N PRO A 60 2.32 -4.54 8.57
CA PRO A 60 0.89 -4.76 8.47
C PRO A 60 0.33 -4.29 7.12
N VAL A 61 -0.63 -5.04 6.57
CA VAL A 61 -1.31 -4.70 5.32
C VAL A 61 -2.74 -4.29 5.62
N ALA A 62 -3.07 -3.02 5.35
CA ALA A 62 -4.41 -2.49 5.52
C ALA A 62 -5.13 -2.44 4.17
N GLN A 63 -6.21 -3.22 4.03
CA GLN A 63 -7.11 -3.09 2.89
C GLN A 63 -7.96 -1.83 3.06
N LEU A 64 -7.99 -0.99 2.04
CA LEU A 64 -8.89 0.16 1.95
C LEU A 64 -10.11 -0.21 1.11
N GLU A 65 -11.29 0.30 1.48
CA GLU A 65 -12.51 0.13 0.70
C GLU A 65 -12.54 1.13 -0.47
N THR A 66 -12.09 2.35 -0.20
CA THR A 66 -11.96 3.44 -1.16
C THR A 66 -10.50 3.93 -1.23
N PRO A 67 -10.04 4.50 -2.35
CA PRO A 67 -8.73 5.14 -2.42
C PRO A 67 -8.56 6.31 -1.43
N ASP A 68 -9.69 6.83 -0.93
CA ASP A 68 -9.75 7.97 -0.02
C ASP A 68 -9.70 7.63 1.46
N ASP A 69 -9.76 6.34 1.80
CA ASP A 69 -9.61 5.90 3.17
C ASP A 69 -8.17 6.12 3.69
N THR A 70 -8.03 6.09 5.01
CA THR A 70 -6.74 6.25 5.68
C THR A 70 -6.38 4.93 6.37
N ALA A 71 -5.18 4.41 6.09
CA ALA A 71 -4.66 3.24 6.79
C ALA A 71 -4.23 3.59 8.23
N PRO A 72 -4.25 2.62 9.16
CA PRO A 72 -3.62 2.79 10.46
C PRO A 72 -2.13 3.15 10.35
N PRO A 73 -1.56 3.93 11.28
CA PRO A 73 -0.14 4.26 11.28
C PRO A 73 0.75 3.01 11.20
N GLY A 74 1.76 3.05 10.33
CA GLY A 74 2.70 1.94 10.14
C GLY A 74 2.17 0.78 9.29
N ALA A 75 0.93 0.84 8.79
CA ALA A 75 0.41 -0.15 7.86
C ALA A 75 0.58 0.30 6.40
N MET A 76 0.92 -0.64 5.51
CA MET A 76 0.87 -0.43 4.07
C MET A 76 -0.60 -0.39 3.61
N ALA A 77 -1.04 0.76 3.10
CA ALA A 77 -2.34 0.92 2.49
C ALA A 77 -2.41 0.20 1.14
N VAL A 78 -3.39 -0.67 0.97
CA VAL A 78 -3.67 -1.38 -0.28
C VAL A 78 -5.12 -1.18 -0.66
N TRP A 79 -5.36 -0.63 -1.85
CA TRP A 79 -6.68 -0.58 -2.47
C TRP A 79 -6.72 -1.51 -3.68
N GLN A 80 -7.73 -2.39 -3.71
CA GLN A 80 -7.97 -3.33 -4.80
C GLN A 80 -9.19 -2.86 -5.59
N PRO A 81 -9.00 -2.34 -6.83
CA PRO A 81 -10.11 -1.95 -7.68
C PRO A 81 -11.05 -3.14 -7.95
N LYS A 82 -12.36 -2.92 -7.81
CA LYS A 82 -13.37 -3.87 -8.28
C LYS A 82 -13.56 -3.62 -9.78
N LEU A 83 -13.34 -4.64 -10.60
CA LEU A 83 -13.70 -4.64 -12.02
C LEU A 83 -15.22 -4.79 -12.18
#